data_AF-A0A3N5M3Z3-F1
#
_entry.id   AF-A0A3N5M3Z3-F1
#
_cell.length_a   1.000
_cell.length_b   1.000
_cell.length_c   1.000
_cell.angle_alpha   90.00
_cell.angle_beta   90.00
_cell.angle_gamma   90.00
#
_symmetry.space_group_name_H-M   'P 1'
#
loop_
_entity.id
_entity.type
_entity.pdbx_description
1 polymer ?
#
loop_
_entity_poly.entity_id
_entity_poly.type
_entity_poly.pdbx_seq_one_letter_code
_entity_poly.pdbx_strand_id
1 'polypeptide(L)'
;MKQHEKWLYQENTASQGLMLLYLLGNSAFIIGYVNRMNVDYELGIFVLLNIFLSLVSFLVAVRQKAYAIRWGYAGIALGVYQFLRLAWIPEEITNPSRILLVALLIVTGIFALAGSTICIKRSLERQKFIVENQIGLATFQR
;
A
#
# COMPACT_ATOMS: atom_id res chain seq x y z
N MET A 1 0.13 26.91 -19.30
CA MET A 1 0.24 25.46 -19.06
C MET A 1 -1.02 24.76 -19.53
N LYS A 2 -0.89 23.81 -20.45
CA LYS A 2 -2.00 22.95 -20.89
C LYS A 2 -2.51 22.13 -19.70
N GLN A 3 -3.79 21.78 -19.70
CA GLN A 3 -4.45 21.08 -18.57
C GLN A 3 -3.77 19.74 -18.22
N HIS A 4 -3.20 19.07 -19.23
CA HIS A 4 -2.41 17.85 -19.08
C HIS A 4 -1.10 18.05 -18.29
N GLU A 5 -0.46 19.22 -18.42
CA GLU A 5 0.80 19.53 -17.73
C GLU A 5 0.56 19.78 -16.24
N LYS A 6 -0.56 20.45 -15.89
CA LYS A 6 -0.94 20.67 -14.48
C LYS A 6 -1.15 19.37 -13.73
N TRP A 7 -1.70 18.35 -14.40
CA TRP A 7 -1.98 17.05 -13.80
C TRP A 7 -0.72 16.29 -13.37
N LEU A 8 0.39 16.47 -14.09
CA LEU A 8 1.69 15.84 -13.78
C LEU A 8 2.34 16.35 -12.49
N TYR A 9 2.01 17.57 -12.06
CA TYR A 9 2.59 18.21 -10.87
C TYR A 9 1.68 18.14 -9.64
N GLN A 10 0.41 17.73 -9.79
CA GLN A 10 -0.50 17.53 -8.68
C GLN A 10 -0.07 16.35 -7.83
N GLU A 11 -0.29 16.40 -6.51
CA GLU A 11 0.04 15.30 -5.60
C GLU A 11 -0.74 14.02 -5.93
N ASN A 12 -0.14 12.85 -5.67
CA ASN A 12 -0.77 11.55 -5.97
C ASN A 12 -1.79 11.13 -4.90
N THR A 13 -2.88 11.89 -4.79
CA THR A 13 -3.95 11.64 -3.81
C THR A 13 -4.64 10.30 -4.02
N ALA A 14 -4.75 9.84 -5.27
CA ALA A 14 -5.37 8.56 -5.61
C ALA A 14 -4.56 7.36 -5.09
N SER A 15 -3.24 7.33 -5.34
CA SER A 15 -2.36 6.27 -4.83
C SER A 15 -2.31 6.27 -3.31
N GLN A 16 -2.20 7.46 -2.71
CA GLN A 16 -2.20 7.61 -1.26
C GLN A 16 -3.51 7.10 -0.65
N GLY A 17 -4.66 7.48 -1.23
CA GLY A 17 -5.97 7.03 -0.78
C GLY A 17 -6.12 5.51 -0.80
N LEU A 18 -5.68 4.86 -1.87
CA LEU A 18 -5.68 3.39 -1.96
C LEU A 18 -4.79 2.74 -0.90
N MET A 19 -3.61 3.31 -0.63
CA MET A 19 -2.73 2.77 0.40
C MET A 19 -3.27 3.00 1.83
N LEU A 20 -4.01 4.09 2.05
CA LEU A 20 -4.73 4.32 3.31
C LEU A 20 -5.91 3.36 3.48
N LEU A 21 -6.64 3.05 2.40
CA LEU A 21 -7.69 2.02 2.41
C LEU A 21 -7.11 0.63 2.70
N TYR A 22 -5.95 0.31 2.14
CA TYR A 22 -5.18 -0.88 2.51
C TYR A 22 -4.90 -0.91 4.02
N LEU A 23 -4.40 0.19 4.60
CA LEU A 23 -4.07 0.27 6.02
C LEU A 23 -5.31 0.05 6.90
N LEU A 24 -6.44 0.69 6.56
CA LEU A 24 -7.71 0.53 7.28
C LEU A 24 -8.22 -0.91 7.22
N GLY A 25 -8.26 -1.50 6.02
CA GLY A 25 -8.72 -2.88 5.86
C GLY A 25 -7.78 -3.88 6.54
N ASN A 26 -6.46 -3.65 6.49
CA ASN A 26 -5.48 -4.49 7.20
C ASN A 26 -5.67 -4.39 8.72
N SER A 27 -6.00 -3.21 9.24
CA SER A 27 -6.30 -3.02 10.66
C SER A 27 -7.56 -3.77 11.08
N ALA A 28 -8.62 -3.70 10.28
CA ALA A 28 -9.84 -4.48 10.49
C ALA A 28 -9.58 -6.00 10.43
N PHE A 29 -8.71 -6.45 9.53
CA PHE A 29 -8.27 -7.85 9.46
C PHE A 29 -7.56 -8.28 10.74
N ILE A 30 -6.59 -7.50 11.22
CA ILE A 30 -5.83 -7.81 12.43
C ILE A 30 -6.76 -7.92 13.64
N ILE A 31 -7.67 -6.96 13.84
CA ILE A 31 -8.64 -6.99 14.95
C ILE A 31 -9.54 -8.24 14.84
N GLY A 32 -10.02 -8.55 13.64
CA GLY A 32 -10.83 -9.73 13.40
C GLY A 32 -10.07 -11.04 13.66
N TYR A 33 -8.79 -11.10 13.29
CA TYR A 33 -7.97 -12.29 13.41
C TYR A 33 -7.51 -12.53 14.85
N VAL A 34 -7.02 -11.49 15.53
CA VAL A 34 -6.51 -11.56 16.92
C VAL A 34 -7.59 -12.01 17.90
N ASN A 35 -8.84 -11.55 17.74
CA ASN A 35 -9.96 -11.94 18.61
C ASN A 35 -10.35 -13.43 18.50
N ARG A 36 -9.79 -14.16 17.53
CA ARG A 36 -10.12 -15.57 17.25
C ARG A 36 -8.95 -16.51 17.47
N MET A 37 -7.74 -15.99 17.72
CA MET A 37 -6.56 -16.79 18.02
C MET A 37 -6.46 -17.12 19.50
N ASN A 38 -5.83 -18.25 19.81
CA ASN A 38 -5.41 -18.56 21.17
C ASN A 38 -4.31 -17.62 21.64
N VAL A 39 -4.27 -17.38 22.96
CA VAL A 39 -3.32 -16.45 23.58
C VAL A 39 -2.00 -17.19 23.82
N ASP A 40 -1.13 -17.17 22.82
CA ASP A 40 0.19 -17.80 22.84
C ASP A 40 1.29 -16.83 22.40
N TYR A 41 2.56 -17.24 22.50
CA TYR A 41 3.72 -16.43 22.06
C TYR A 41 3.64 -16.03 20.58
N GLU A 42 3.04 -16.87 19.74
CA GLU A 42 2.82 -16.60 18.31
C GLU A 42 1.91 -15.40 18.08
N LEU A 43 0.89 -15.20 18.93
CA LEU A 43 0.01 -14.04 18.88
C LEU A 43 0.80 -12.75 19.13
N GLY A 44 1.71 -12.76 20.11
CA GLY A 44 2.57 -11.62 20.41
C GLY A 44 3.47 -11.23 19.23
N ILE A 45 4.11 -12.22 18.59
CA ILE A 45 4.94 -12.01 17.40
C ILE A 45 4.09 -11.47 16.24
N PHE A 46 2.91 -12.04 16.03
CA PHE A 46 1.98 -11.61 14.99
C PHE A 46 1.57 -10.14 15.16
N VAL A 47 1.20 -9.73 16.38
CA VAL A 47 0.81 -8.34 16.67
C VAL A 47 1.99 -7.38 16.45
N LEU A 48 3.18 -7.70 16.97
CA LEU A 48 4.38 -6.87 16.81
C LEU A 48 4.74 -6.66 15.33
N LEU A 49 4.74 -7.74 14.54
CA LEU A 49 5.01 -7.68 13.12
C LEU A 49 3.98 -6.81 12.39
N ASN A 50 2.70 -6.92 12.76
CA ASN A 50 1.64 -6.14 12.16
C ASN A 50 1.70 -4.64 12.51
N ILE A 51 2.11 -4.28 13.72
CA ILE A 51 2.37 -2.88 14.10
C ILE A 51 3.49 -2.31 13.23
N PHE A 52 4.62 -3.03 13.11
CA PHE A 52 5.73 -2.62 12.27
C PHE A 52 5.31 -2.43 10.82
N LEU A 53 4.59 -3.41 10.25
CA LEU A 53 4.09 -3.34 8.88
C LEU A 53 3.10 -2.20 8.68
N SER A 54 2.26 -1.89 9.67
CA SER A 54 1.33 -0.77 9.61
C SER A 54 2.06 0.57 9.55
N LEU A 55 3.13 0.74 10.33
CA LEU A 55 4.00 1.92 10.27
C LEU A 55 4.70 2.05 8.91
N VAL A 56 5.24 0.95 8.39
CA VAL A 56 5.87 0.92 7.05
C VAL A 56 4.83 1.28 5.98
N SER A 57 3.62 0.75 6.07
CA SER A 57 2.54 0.99 5.12
C SER A 57 2.07 2.44 5.13
N PHE A 58 1.98 3.05 6.32
CA PHE A 58 1.71 4.48 6.46
C PHE A 58 2.82 5.33 5.84
N LEU A 59 4.10 4.98 6.09
CA LEU A 59 5.23 5.67 5.47
C LEU A 59 5.21 5.54 3.94
N VAL A 60 4.87 4.37 3.41
CA VAL A 60 4.66 4.14 1.97
C VAL A 60 3.56 5.05 1.46
N ALA A 61 2.41 5.14 2.12
CA ALA A 61 1.30 6.00 1.70
C ALA A 61 1.72 7.49 1.62
N VAL A 62 2.43 7.98 2.63
CA VAL A 62 2.93 9.37 2.66
C VAL A 62 3.98 9.60 1.56
N ARG A 63 4.89 8.65 1.32
CA ARG A 63 5.94 8.79 0.30
C ARG A 63 5.43 8.61 -1.13
N GLN A 64 4.38 7.81 -1.34
CA GLN A 64 3.72 7.67 -2.64
C GLN A 64 3.03 8.98 -3.08
N LYS A 65 2.55 9.79 -2.12
CA LYS A 65 2.07 11.16 -2.38
C LYS A 65 3.11 12.02 -3.11
N ALA A 66 4.38 11.85 -2.76
CA ALA A 66 5.53 12.59 -3.29
C ALA A 66 6.19 11.94 -4.54
N TYR A 67 5.55 10.97 -5.18
CA TYR A 67 6.02 10.31 -6.42
C TYR A 67 7.38 9.60 -6.31
N ALA A 68 7.72 9.09 -5.13
CA ALA A 68 8.97 8.38 -4.95
C ALA A 68 8.85 6.92 -5.45
N ILE A 69 9.36 6.63 -6.65
CA ILE A 69 9.21 5.34 -7.34
C ILE A 69 9.66 4.13 -6.49
N ARG A 70 10.71 4.30 -5.67
CA ARG A 70 11.20 3.27 -4.73
C ARG A 70 10.12 2.79 -3.76
N TRP A 71 9.26 3.71 -3.30
CA TRP A 71 8.16 3.40 -2.40
C TRP A 71 6.96 2.78 -3.12
N GLY A 72 6.86 2.95 -4.44
CA GLY A 72 5.95 2.16 -5.27
C GLY A 72 6.29 0.66 -5.20
N TYR A 73 7.57 0.29 -5.34
CA TYR A 73 7.99 -1.10 -5.20
C TYR A 73 7.78 -1.66 -3.78
N ALA A 74 8.03 -0.84 -2.75
CA ALA A 74 7.73 -1.23 -1.37
C ALA A 74 6.23 -1.53 -1.17
N GLY A 75 5.34 -0.75 -1.78
CA GLY A 75 3.90 -1.01 -1.75
C GLY A 75 3.50 -2.27 -2.53
N ILE A 76 4.18 -2.62 -3.63
CA ILE A 76 4.00 -3.91 -4.31
C ILE A 76 4.40 -5.05 -3.37
N ALA A 77 5.53 -4.94 -2.69
CA ALA A 77 6.00 -5.97 -1.74
C ALA A 77 4.98 -6.18 -0.61
N LEU A 78 4.39 -5.11 -0.07
CA LEU A 78 3.31 -5.19 0.92
C LEU A 78 2.07 -5.89 0.36
N GLY A 79 1.68 -5.59 -0.88
CA GLY A 79 0.59 -6.27 -1.57
C GLY A 79 0.83 -7.77 -1.73
N VAL A 80 1.99 -8.16 -2.26
CA VAL A 80 2.39 -9.58 -2.41
C VAL A 80 2.39 -10.30 -1.07
N TYR A 81 2.96 -9.68 -0.05
CA TYR A 81 2.98 -10.23 1.29
C TYR A 81 1.57 -10.43 1.88
N GLN A 82 0.61 -9.55 1.55
CA GLN A 82 -0.80 -9.74 1.92
C GLN A 82 -1.42 -11.00 1.29
N PHE A 83 -1.02 -11.34 0.06
CA PHE A 83 -1.46 -12.59 -0.57
C PHE A 83 -0.78 -13.82 0.02
N LEU A 84 0.49 -13.73 0.41
CA LEU A 84 1.18 -14.83 1.10
C LEU A 84 0.49 -15.18 2.43
N ARG A 85 -0.06 -14.18 3.14
CA ARG A 85 -0.83 -14.40 4.37
C ARG A 85 -2.11 -15.22 4.18
N LEU A 86 -2.67 -15.30 2.96
CA LEU A 86 -3.84 -16.15 2.70
C LEU A 86 -3.55 -17.62 3.03
N ALA A 87 -2.30 -18.07 2.84
CA ALA A 87 -1.88 -19.43 3.14
C ALA A 87 -1.73 -19.72 4.64
N TRP A 88 -1.69 -18.68 5.49
CA TRP A 88 -1.51 -18.81 6.94
C TRP A 88 -2.81 -18.75 7.73
N ILE A 89 -3.97 -18.66 7.09
CA ILE A 89 -5.25 -18.62 7.80
C ILE A 89 -5.58 -20.03 8.33
N PRO A 90 -5.72 -20.24 9.65
CA PRO A 90 -6.05 -21.54 10.21
C PRO A 90 -7.41 -22.03 9.72
N GLU A 91 -7.52 -23.33 9.45
CA GLU A 91 -8.78 -23.96 9.03
C GLU A 91 -9.84 -24.01 10.14
N GLU A 92 -9.39 -23.83 11.39
CA GLU A 92 -10.20 -23.86 12.61
C GLU A 92 -11.18 -22.68 12.73
N ILE A 93 -11.01 -21.63 11.92
CA ILE A 93 -11.90 -20.47 11.92
C ILE A 93 -13.23 -20.85 11.24
N THR A 94 -14.34 -20.67 11.96
CA THR A 94 -15.71 -20.93 11.47
C THR A 94 -16.01 -20.28 10.11
N ASN A 95 -16.62 -21.07 9.23
CA ASN A 95 -16.86 -20.77 7.81
C ASN A 95 -17.29 -19.33 7.46
N PRO A 96 -18.29 -18.70 8.11
CA PRO A 96 -18.69 -17.34 7.72
C PRO A 96 -17.64 -16.27 8.04
N SER A 97 -16.92 -16.41 9.17
CA SER A 97 -15.91 -15.44 9.57
C SER A 97 -14.60 -15.60 8.78
N ARG A 98 -14.26 -16.85 8.41
CA ARG A 98 -13.13 -17.16 7.54
C ARG A 98 -13.26 -16.50 6.17
N ILE A 99 -14.45 -16.59 5.56
CA ILE A 99 -14.72 -15.97 4.25
C ILE A 99 -14.53 -14.46 4.31
N LEU A 100 -15.01 -13.81 5.38
CA LEU A 100 -14.85 -12.36 5.55
C LEU A 100 -13.37 -11.96 5.69
N LEU A 101 -12.59 -12.70 6.49
CA LEU A 101 -11.15 -12.43 6.66
C LEU A 101 -10.36 -12.64 5.36
N VAL A 102 -10.68 -13.69 4.60
CA VAL A 102 -10.11 -13.97 3.29
C VAL A 102 -10.45 -12.85 2.30
N ALA A 103 -11.72 -12.45 2.23
CA ALA A 103 -12.16 -11.37 1.36
C ALA A 103 -11.44 -10.06 1.71
N LEU A 104 -11.28 -9.76 3.00
CA LEU A 104 -10.60 -8.56 3.47
C LEU A 104 -9.11 -8.57 3.09
N LEU A 105 -8.42 -9.71 3.21
CA LEU A 105 -7.03 -9.86 2.75
C LEU A 105 -6.90 -9.66 1.24
N ILE A 106 -7.79 -10.24 0.45
CA ILE A 106 -7.77 -10.11 -1.02
C ILE A 106 -8.02 -8.64 -1.42
N VAL A 107 -9.07 -8.02 -0.89
CA VAL A 107 -9.44 -6.63 -1.21
C VAL A 107 -8.31 -5.67 -0.81
N THR A 108 -7.74 -5.85 0.38
CA THR A 108 -6.61 -5.01 0.82
C THR A 108 -5.37 -5.24 -0.04
N GLY A 109 -5.03 -6.49 -0.37
CA GLY A 109 -3.95 -6.80 -1.30
C GLY A 109 -4.11 -6.11 -2.66
N ILE A 110 -5.33 -6.12 -3.21
CA ILE A 110 -5.66 -5.40 -4.45
C ILE A 110 -5.45 -3.89 -4.28
N PHE A 111 -5.89 -3.28 -3.17
CA PHE A 111 -5.67 -1.85 -2.93
C PHE A 111 -4.19 -1.47 -2.86
N ALA A 112 -3.36 -2.29 -2.18
CA ALA A 112 -1.92 -2.06 -2.12
C ALA A 112 -1.27 -2.14 -3.52
N LEU A 113 -1.62 -3.16 -4.32
CA LEU A 113 -1.10 -3.31 -5.68
C LEU A 113 -1.58 -2.20 -6.62
N ALA A 114 -2.88 -1.87 -6.57
CA ALA A 114 -3.47 -0.81 -7.38
C ALA A 114 -2.87 0.56 -7.06
N GLY A 115 -2.76 0.91 -5.78
CA GLY A 115 -2.11 2.16 -5.35
C GLY A 115 -0.66 2.23 -5.85
N SER A 116 0.10 1.16 -5.63
CA SER A 116 1.51 1.10 -6.00
C SER A 116 1.76 1.17 -7.50
N THR A 117 0.95 0.48 -8.30
CA THR A 117 1.05 0.53 -9.77
C THR A 117 0.69 1.91 -10.32
N ILE A 118 -0.32 2.58 -9.76
CA ILE A 118 -0.66 3.97 -10.11
C ILE A 118 0.50 4.91 -9.77
N CYS A 119 1.13 4.75 -8.61
CA CYS A 119 2.31 5.52 -8.23
C CYS A 119 3.46 5.36 -9.23
N ILE A 120 3.77 4.12 -9.61
CA ILE A 120 4.89 3.84 -10.53
C ILE A 120 4.59 4.42 -11.91
N LYS A 121 3.39 4.18 -12.46
CA LYS A 121 2.99 4.71 -13.78
C LYS A 121 3.10 6.23 -13.84
N ARG A 122 2.50 6.94 -12.87
CA ARG A 122 2.58 8.41 -12.82
C ARG A 122 4.00 8.92 -12.62
N SER A 123 4.81 8.23 -11.82
CA SER A 123 6.21 8.63 -11.61
C SER A 123 7.03 8.51 -12.90
N LEU A 124 6.79 7.45 -13.69
CA LEU A 124 7.45 7.25 -14.98
C LEU A 124 6.98 8.26 -16.03
N GLU A 125 5.69 8.56 -16.09
CA GLU A 125 5.14 9.62 -16.98
C GLU A 125 5.76 10.98 -16.65
N ARG A 126 5.88 11.32 -15.37
CA ARG A 126 6.55 12.55 -14.93
C ARG A 126 8.01 12.61 -15.33
N GLN A 127 8.76 11.52 -15.15
CA GLN A 127 10.17 11.47 -15.56
C GLN A 127 10.35 11.61 -17.07
N LYS A 128 9.52 10.91 -17.87
CA LYS A 128 9.54 11.03 -19.34
C LYS A 128 9.27 12.47 -19.79
N PHE A 129 8.26 13.12 -19.21
CA PHE A 129 7.91 14.49 -19.56
C PHE A 129 9.02 15.50 -19.20
N ILE A 130 9.71 15.32 -18.07
CA ILE A 130 10.84 16.20 -17.68
C ILE A 130 12.01 16.04 -18.65
N VAL A 131 12.32 14.81 -19.07
CA VAL A 131 13.40 14.51 -20.02
C VAL A 131 13.06 15.05 -21.42
N GLU A 132 11.84 14.84 -21.89
CA GLU A 132 11.38 15.23 -23.23
C GLU A 132 11.31 16.76 -23.40
N ASN A 133 10.86 17.49 -22.37
CA ASN A 133 10.74 18.94 -22.43
C ASN A 133 12.00 19.69 -21.99
N GLN A 134 13.12 18.98 -21.75
CA GLN A 134 14.38 19.56 -21.26
C GLN A 134 14.17 20.61 -20.17
N ILE A 135 13.26 20.35 -19.22
CA ILE A 135 13.04 21.22 -18.06
C ILE A 135 14.26 21.00 -17.17
N GLY A 136 15.34 21.70 -17.52
CA GLY A 136 16.64 21.59 -16.91
C GLY A 136 16.51 21.84 -15.42
N LEU A 137 17.20 21.00 -14.65
CA LEU A 137 17.44 21.11 -13.21
C LEU A 137 18.03 22.48 -12.79
N ALA A 138 18.27 23.41 -13.72
CA ALA A 138 18.78 24.76 -13.51
C ALA A 138 17.82 25.67 -12.70
N THR A 139 16.51 25.37 -12.63
CA THR A 139 15.56 26.16 -11.81
C THR A 139 15.41 25.67 -10.37
N PHE A 140 16.07 24.59 -9.96
CA PHE A 140 16.02 24.07 -8.58
C PHE A 140 17.31 24.35 -7.77
N GLN A 141 18.24 25.16 -8.28
CA GLN A 141 19.48 25.58 -7.59
C GLN A 141 19.47 27.03 -7.09
N ARG A 142 18.31 27.62 -6.80
CA ARG A 142 18.23 28.88 -6.04
C ARG A 142 17.45 28.71 -4.76
#